data_AF-A0A5B8LPD7-F1
#
_entry.id   AF-A0A5B8LPD7-F1
#
_cell.length_a   1.000
_cell.length_b   1.000
_cell.length_c   1.000
_cell.angle_alpha   90.00
_cell.angle_beta   90.00
_cell.angle_gamma   90.00
#
_symmetry.space_group_name_H-M   'P 1'
#
loop_
_entity.id
_entity.type
_entity.pdbx_description
1 polymer ?
#
loop_
_entity_poly.entity_id
_entity_poly.type
_entity_poly.pdbx_seq_one_letter_code
_entity_poly.pdbx_strand_id
1 'polypeptide(L)'
;MRFWASFEIYKLAFPAANICRKAMEPLLNTLLAESGLATFECEFRYVPIIMPPEMAVRYPARSRVRRRERVYDCAPQLAYEIFVSASFEEQLAEYVAGIRSDAPNLAKLGASKDQIAEFERVLSQAAQYILANHLDQTRH
;
A
#
# COMPACT_ATOMS: atom_id res chain seq x y z
N MET A 1 4.15 -14.32 -3.10
CA MET A 1 3.26 -13.15 -3.30
C MET A 1 4.03 -12.10 -4.07
N ARG A 2 3.39 -11.43 -5.04
CA ARG A 2 3.95 -10.25 -5.73
C ARG A 2 3.13 -9.02 -5.37
N PHE A 3 3.79 -7.91 -5.09
CA PHE A 3 3.15 -6.62 -4.86
C PHE A 3 3.38 -5.72 -6.07
N TRP A 4 2.34 -5.02 -6.49
CA TRP A 4 2.41 -4.01 -7.55
C TRP A 4 1.60 -2.80 -7.13
N ALA A 5 2.06 -1.60 -7.47
CA ALA A 5 1.36 -0.38 -7.09
C ALA A 5 1.21 0.61 -8.26
N SER A 6 0.05 1.26 -8.30
CA SER A 6 -0.26 2.39 -9.18
C SER A 6 -1.25 3.32 -8.48
N PHE A 7 -1.87 4.25 -9.20
CA PHE A 7 -2.73 5.27 -8.60
C PHE A 7 -3.92 5.61 -9.48
N GLU A 8 -5.04 5.92 -8.84
CA GLU A 8 -6.04 6.82 -9.40
C GLU A 8 -6.04 8.10 -8.56
N ILE A 9 -5.47 9.18 -9.08
CA ILE A 9 -5.03 10.29 -8.24
C ILE A 9 -5.19 11.63 -8.91
N TYR A 10 -5.56 12.62 -8.11
CA TYR A 10 -5.55 14.01 -8.51
C TYR A 10 -4.11 14.55 -8.54
N LYS A 11 -3.80 15.32 -9.59
CA LYS A 11 -2.42 15.73 -9.95
C LYS A 11 -1.61 16.32 -8.78
N LEU A 12 -2.25 17.09 -7.89
CA LEU A 12 -1.56 17.74 -6.77
C LEU A 12 -1.04 16.77 -5.70
N ALA A 13 -1.72 15.64 -5.48
CA ALA A 13 -1.30 14.62 -4.52
C ALA A 13 -0.24 13.66 -5.10
N PHE A 14 -0.06 13.64 -6.42
CA PHE A 14 0.82 12.68 -7.10
C PHE A 14 2.28 12.70 -6.64
N PRO A 15 2.94 13.86 -6.45
CA PRO A 15 4.35 13.88 -6.04
C PRO A 15 4.58 13.12 -4.73
N ALA A 16 3.81 13.42 -3.69
CA ALA A 16 3.90 12.77 -2.38
C ALA A 16 3.59 11.27 -2.46
N ALA A 17 2.46 10.91 -3.07
CA ALA A 17 2.06 9.51 -3.21
C ALA A 17 3.11 8.68 -3.97
N ASN A 18 3.68 9.25 -5.04
CA ASN A 18 4.70 8.58 -5.83
C ASN A 18 6.03 8.41 -5.08
N ILE A 19 6.38 9.31 -4.15
CA ILE A 19 7.53 9.11 -3.24
C ILE A 19 7.26 7.91 -2.33
N CYS A 20 6.09 7.83 -1.68
CA CYS A 20 5.71 6.67 -0.87
C CYS A 20 5.77 5.37 -1.66
N ARG A 21 5.23 5.33 -2.89
CA ARG A 21 5.30 4.14 -3.75
C ARG A 21 6.72 3.77 -4.13
N LYS A 22 7.55 4.73 -4.56
CA LYS A 22 8.95 4.46 -4.92
C LYS A 22 9.77 3.90 -3.76
N ALA A 23 9.46 4.31 -2.53
CA ALA A 23 10.07 3.75 -1.33
C ALA A 23 9.51 2.37 -0.98
N MET A 24 8.18 2.22 -1.00
CA MET A 24 7.50 1.01 -0.52
C MET A 24 7.54 -0.15 -1.49
N GLU A 25 7.21 0.05 -2.76
CA GLU A 25 7.01 -1.02 -3.73
C GLU A 25 8.24 -1.95 -3.90
N PRO A 26 9.47 -1.45 -4.11
CA PRO A 26 10.63 -2.33 -4.25
C PRO A 26 10.97 -3.05 -2.94
N LEU A 27 10.99 -2.33 -1.81
CA LEU A 27 11.32 -2.90 -0.50
C LEU A 27 10.32 -3.97 -0.08
N LEU A 28 9.03 -3.69 -0.27
CA LEU A 28 7.97 -4.63 0.07
C LEU A 28 8.08 -5.90 -0.76
N ASN A 29 8.38 -5.82 -2.06
CA ASN A 29 8.61 -7.01 -2.88
C ASN A 29 9.82 -7.82 -2.40
N THR A 30 10.93 -7.17 -2.01
CA THR A 30 12.08 -7.86 -1.42
C THR A 30 11.70 -8.60 -0.14
N LEU A 31 11.06 -7.91 0.82
CA LEU A 31 10.67 -8.51 2.09
C LEU A 31 9.65 -9.64 1.90
N LEU A 32 8.71 -9.51 0.96
CA LEU A 32 7.75 -10.56 0.64
C LEU A 32 8.45 -11.80 0.06
N ALA A 33 9.45 -11.62 -0.79
CA ALA A 33 10.23 -12.71 -1.37
C ALA A 33 11.11 -13.45 -0.34
N GLU A 34 11.51 -12.77 0.73
CA GLU A 34 12.29 -13.33 1.85
C GLU A 34 11.42 -13.94 2.97
N SER A 35 10.10 -13.69 2.92
CA SER A 35 9.14 -14.14 3.93
C SER A 35 8.47 -15.48 3.61
N GLY A 36 7.67 -16.00 4.55
CA GLY A 36 6.79 -17.15 4.31
C GLY A 36 5.74 -16.91 3.22
N LEU A 37 5.50 -15.64 2.84
CA LEU A 37 4.59 -15.27 1.76
C LEU A 37 5.16 -15.47 0.36
N ALA A 38 6.45 -15.79 0.21
CA ALA A 38 7.07 -16.06 -1.08
C ALA A 38 6.33 -17.16 -1.85
N THR A 39 5.91 -18.21 -1.13
CA THR A 39 5.17 -19.37 -1.68
C THR A 39 3.67 -19.14 -1.84
N PHE A 40 3.12 -18.06 -1.25
CA PHE A 40 1.72 -17.70 -1.44
C PHE A 40 1.55 -17.06 -2.82
N GLU A 41 1.08 -17.86 -3.78
CA GLU A 41 0.80 -17.42 -5.14
C GLU A 41 -0.39 -16.44 -5.13
N CYS A 42 -0.10 -15.15 -5.09
CA CYS A 42 -1.08 -14.13 -5.41
C CYS A 42 -0.38 -12.86 -5.91
N GLU A 43 -1.12 -12.07 -6.69
CA GLU A 43 -0.74 -10.72 -7.07
C GLU A 43 -1.58 -9.72 -6.27
N PHE A 44 -0.94 -8.94 -5.42
CA PHE A 44 -1.55 -7.84 -4.68
C PHE A 44 -1.33 -6.55 -5.49
N ARG A 45 -2.39 -6.05 -6.12
CA ARG A 45 -2.36 -4.81 -6.90
C ARG A 45 -2.93 -3.68 -6.06
N TYR A 46 -2.08 -2.75 -5.65
CA TYR A 46 -2.47 -1.59 -4.87
C TYR A 46 -2.69 -0.38 -5.79
N VAL A 47 -3.92 0.08 -5.90
CA VAL A 47 -4.31 1.25 -6.71
C VAL A 47 -5.15 2.18 -5.85
N PRO A 48 -4.54 2.85 -4.85
CA PRO A 48 -5.26 3.78 -4.01
C PRO A 48 -5.85 4.92 -4.83
N ILE A 49 -7.00 5.38 -4.35
CA ILE A 49 -7.77 6.46 -4.94
C ILE A 49 -7.58 7.69 -4.06
N ILE A 50 -6.96 8.73 -4.62
CA ILE A 50 -6.61 9.95 -3.89
C ILE A 50 -7.21 11.14 -4.63
N MET A 51 -8.39 11.58 -4.18
CA MET A 51 -9.18 12.62 -4.83
C MET A 51 -9.57 13.71 -3.83
N PRO A 52 -9.61 14.99 -4.26
CA PRO A 52 -10.18 16.06 -3.47
C PRO A 52 -11.61 15.72 -2.98
N PRO A 53 -12.05 16.26 -1.82
CA PRO A 53 -13.36 15.95 -1.24
C PRO A 53 -14.53 16.13 -2.22
N GLU A 54 -14.48 17.15 -3.07
CA GLU A 54 -15.51 17.45 -4.08
C GLU A 54 -15.60 16.38 -5.18
N MET A 55 -14.54 15.59 -5.38
CA MET A 55 -14.48 14.50 -6.35
C MET A 55 -14.61 13.12 -5.69
N ALA A 56 -14.28 12.98 -4.41
CA ALA A 56 -14.21 11.69 -3.70
C ALA A 56 -15.46 10.81 -3.87
N VAL A 57 -16.66 11.39 -3.88
CA VAL A 57 -17.93 10.66 -4.08
C VAL A 57 -18.01 9.97 -5.44
N ARG A 58 -17.40 10.55 -6.49
CA ARG A 58 -17.38 9.97 -7.85
C ARG A 58 -16.34 8.87 -8.00
N TYR A 59 -15.42 8.77 -7.05
CA TYR A 59 -14.31 7.81 -7.06
C TYR A 59 -14.29 7.02 -5.74
N PRO A 60 -15.32 6.20 -5.46
CA PRO A 60 -15.39 5.44 -4.22
C PRO A 60 -14.33 4.32 -4.19
N ALA A 61 -13.97 3.90 -2.97
CA ALA A 61 -13.18 2.69 -2.75
C ALA A 61 -13.83 1.48 -3.45
N ARG A 62 -13.02 0.64 -4.12
CA ARG A 62 -13.54 -0.42 -4.99
C ARG A 62 -12.67 -1.68 -5.05
N SER A 63 -12.16 -2.10 -3.90
CA SER A 63 -11.32 -3.29 -3.79
C SER A 63 -12.06 -4.56 -4.25
N ARG A 64 -11.40 -5.42 -5.03
CA ARG A 64 -12.00 -6.60 -5.65
C ARG A 64 -11.04 -7.79 -5.65
N VAL A 65 -11.56 -8.95 -5.28
CA VAL A 65 -10.83 -10.22 -5.34
C VAL A 65 -11.18 -10.98 -6.61
N ARG A 66 -10.17 -11.37 -7.39
CA ARG A 66 -10.32 -12.21 -8.59
C ARG A 66 -9.74 -13.60 -8.31
N ARG A 67 -10.56 -14.47 -7.73
CA ARG A 67 -10.13 -15.79 -7.25
C ARG A 67 -9.45 -16.66 -8.31
N ARG A 68 -10.00 -16.72 -9.53
CA ARG A 68 -9.46 -17.54 -10.63
C ARG A 68 -8.07 -17.08 -11.09
N GLU A 69 -7.84 -15.76 -11.05
CA GLU A 69 -6.56 -15.14 -11.45
C GLU A 69 -5.57 -15.06 -10.27
N ARG A 70 -6.01 -15.38 -9.05
CA ARG A 70 -5.26 -15.18 -7.80
C ARG A 70 -4.80 -13.72 -7.63
N VAL A 71 -5.59 -12.77 -8.11
CA VAL A 71 -5.33 -11.33 -8.02
C VAL A 71 -6.22 -10.72 -6.95
N TYR A 72 -5.64 -9.83 -6.15
CA TYR A 72 -6.37 -8.89 -5.32
C TYR A 72 -6.14 -7.46 -5.83
N ASP A 73 -7.19 -6.85 -6.37
CA ASP A 73 -7.20 -5.42 -6.72
C ASP A 73 -7.59 -4.64 -5.45
N CYS A 74 -6.60 -4.13 -4.72
CA CYS A 74 -6.76 -3.29 -3.52
C CYS A 74 -6.85 -1.83 -3.95
N ALA A 75 -8.03 -1.21 -3.84
CA ALA A 75 -8.29 0.16 -4.27
C ALA A 75 -9.04 0.94 -3.19
N PRO A 76 -8.40 1.19 -2.03
CA PRO A 76 -8.98 2.02 -0.98
C PRO A 76 -8.97 3.50 -1.39
N GLN A 77 -9.84 4.28 -0.75
CA GLN A 77 -9.79 5.74 -0.84
C GLN A 77 -8.92 6.25 0.31
N LEU A 78 -7.91 7.07 0.01
CA LEU A 78 -7.04 7.68 1.02
C LEU A 78 -7.30 9.18 1.15
N ALA A 79 -6.91 9.76 2.28
CA ALA A 79 -7.10 11.18 2.56
C ALA A 79 -6.23 12.07 1.66
N TYR A 80 -6.86 12.83 0.77
CA TYR A 80 -6.19 13.71 -0.19
C TYR A 80 -5.33 14.78 0.51
N GLU A 81 -5.84 15.36 1.58
CA GLU A 81 -5.18 16.43 2.34
C GLU A 81 -3.83 15.97 2.90
N ILE A 82 -3.71 14.70 3.29
CA ILE A 82 -2.43 14.14 3.77
C ILE A 82 -1.37 14.20 2.68
N PHE A 83 -1.71 13.80 1.46
CA PHE A 83 -0.77 13.80 0.33
C PHE A 83 -0.48 15.19 -0.24
N VAL A 84 -1.22 16.22 0.15
CA VAL A 84 -0.97 17.60 -0.29
C VAL A 84 -0.17 18.40 0.71
N SER A 85 -0.46 18.26 2.01
CA SER A 85 0.08 19.18 3.03
C SER A 85 0.77 18.51 4.21
N ALA A 86 0.63 17.19 4.40
CA ALA A 86 1.22 16.54 5.56
C ALA A 86 2.71 16.22 5.36
N SER A 87 3.37 15.82 6.44
CA SER A 87 4.75 15.34 6.41
C SER A 87 4.88 14.01 5.65
N PHE A 88 6.10 13.66 5.25
CA PHE A 88 6.35 12.35 4.63
C PHE A 88 5.97 11.18 5.55
N GLU A 89 6.16 11.33 6.87
CA GLU A 89 5.78 10.30 7.83
C GLU A 89 4.28 10.05 7.84
N GLU A 90 3.47 11.11 7.87
CA GLU A 90 2.01 11.03 7.81
C GLU A 90 1.52 10.47 6.46
N GLN A 91 2.16 10.88 5.35
CA GLN A 91 1.87 10.36 4.01
C GLN A 91 2.15 8.85 3.91
N LEU A 92 3.28 8.40 4.47
CA LEU A 92 3.63 6.99 4.49
C LEU A 92 2.69 6.19 5.40
N ALA A 93 2.34 6.74 6.56
CA ALA A 93 1.40 6.13 7.48
C ALA A 93 0.02 5.92 6.83
N GLU A 94 -0.51 6.93 6.14
CA GLU A 94 -1.77 6.83 5.39
C GLU A 94 -1.67 5.82 4.23
N TYR A 95 -0.57 5.85 3.49
CA TYR A 95 -0.32 4.89 2.41
C TYR A 95 -0.32 3.44 2.92
N VAL A 96 0.31 3.18 4.06
CA VAL A 96 0.34 1.86 4.72
C VAL A 96 -1.03 1.48 5.29
N ALA A 97 -1.73 2.44 5.90
CA ALA A 97 -3.07 2.22 6.44
C ALA A 97 -4.04 1.76 5.34
N GLY A 98 -3.95 2.35 4.15
CA GLY A 98 -4.69 1.89 2.97
C GLY A 98 -4.47 0.42 2.66
N ILE A 99 -3.21 -0.02 2.56
CA ILE A 99 -2.88 -1.44 2.30
C ILE A 99 -3.39 -2.34 3.44
N ARG A 100 -3.19 -1.92 4.70
CA ARG A 100 -3.54 -2.70 5.88
C ARG A 100 -5.05 -2.89 6.04
N SER A 101 -5.84 -1.85 5.77
CA SER A 101 -7.31 -1.89 5.87
C SER A 101 -7.93 -3.02 5.04
N ASP A 102 -7.24 -3.39 3.96
CA ASP A 102 -7.68 -4.32 2.95
C ASP A 102 -6.96 -5.69 3.02
N ALA A 103 -5.97 -5.84 3.90
CA ALA A 103 -5.23 -7.09 4.11
C ALA A 103 -6.13 -8.30 4.46
N PRO A 104 -7.20 -8.17 5.27
CA PRO A 104 -8.09 -9.30 5.57
C PRO A 104 -8.74 -9.93 4.34
N ASN A 105 -8.85 -9.21 3.22
CA ASN A 105 -9.40 -9.74 1.97
C ASN A 105 -8.50 -10.82 1.33
N LEU A 106 -7.24 -10.95 1.74
CA LEU A 106 -6.35 -12.04 1.33
C LEU A 106 -6.89 -13.42 1.74
N ALA A 107 -7.68 -13.51 2.81
CA ALA A 107 -8.36 -14.75 3.19
C ALA A 107 -9.27 -15.28 2.07
N LYS A 108 -9.85 -14.38 1.25
CA LYS A 108 -10.70 -14.75 0.11
C LYS A 108 -9.91 -15.39 -1.05
N LEU A 109 -8.57 -15.31 -1.00
CA LEU A 109 -7.61 -15.98 -1.88
C LEU A 109 -6.94 -17.20 -1.21
N GLY A 110 -7.39 -17.59 -0.03
CA GLY A 110 -6.87 -18.74 0.70
C GLY A 110 -5.68 -18.44 1.61
N ALA A 111 -5.38 -17.17 1.89
CA ALA A 111 -4.38 -16.84 2.90
C ALA A 111 -4.84 -17.31 4.29
N SER A 112 -3.96 -17.95 5.04
CA SER A 112 -4.19 -18.28 6.45
C SER A 112 -4.14 -17.02 7.33
N LYS A 113 -4.61 -17.14 8.58
CA LYS A 113 -4.47 -16.04 9.56
C LYS A 113 -3.00 -15.70 9.80
N ASP A 114 -2.13 -16.71 9.85
CA ASP A 114 -0.69 -16.52 10.05
C ASP A 114 -0.05 -15.78 8.86
N GLN A 115 -0.47 -16.09 7.63
CA GLN A 115 -0.02 -15.39 6.44
C GLN A 115 -0.49 -13.92 6.42
N ILE A 116 -1.71 -13.64 6.87
CA ILE A 116 -2.21 -12.25 6.98
C ILE A 116 -1.42 -11.49 8.06
N ALA A 117 -1.18 -12.11 9.22
CA ALA A 117 -0.37 -11.51 10.28
C ALA A 117 1.09 -11.28 9.83
N GLU A 118 1.66 -12.22 9.08
CA GLU A 118 2.99 -12.07 8.49
C GLU A 118 3.03 -10.91 7.48
N PHE A 119 2.00 -10.76 6.65
CA PHE A 119 1.87 -9.65 5.71
C PHE A 119 1.86 -8.30 6.44
N GLU A 120 1.07 -8.18 7.51
CA GLU A 120 1.01 -6.96 8.33
C GLU A 120 2.35 -6.65 9.04
N ARG A 121 3.07 -7.68 9.48
CA ARG A 121 4.41 -7.54 10.05
C ARG A 121 5.41 -7.04 9.00
N VAL A 122 5.39 -7.62 7.80
CA VAL A 122 6.24 -7.22 6.67
C VAL A 122 5.95 -5.75 6.27
N LEU A 123 4.68 -5.35 6.21
CA LEU A 123 4.30 -3.95 5.96
C LEU A 123 4.86 -3.00 7.02
N SER A 124 4.76 -3.38 8.29
CA SER A 124 5.25 -2.56 9.41
C SER A 124 6.78 -2.44 9.38
N GLN A 125 7.49 -3.53 9.08
CA GLN A 125 8.94 -3.54 8.91
C GLN A 125 9.38 -2.64 7.75
N ALA A 126 8.68 -2.71 6.61
CA ALA A 126 8.97 -1.87 5.45
C ALA A 126 8.81 -0.37 5.80
N ALA A 127 7.70 -0.01 6.45
CA ALA A 127 7.44 1.37 6.85
C ALA A 127 8.51 1.91 7.82
N GLN A 128 8.87 1.13 8.84
CA GLN A 128 9.90 1.50 9.82
C GLN A 128 11.27 1.70 9.16
N TYR A 129 11.66 0.79 8.25
CA TYR A 129 12.91 0.91 7.51
C TYR A 129 12.95 2.18 6.67
N ILE A 130 11.85 2.48 5.95
CA ILE A 130 11.75 3.70 5.12
C ILE A 130 11.90 4.96 5.98
N LEU A 131 11.21 5.05 7.11
CA LEU A 131 11.30 6.21 8.00
C LEU A 131 12.70 6.40 8.56
N ALA A 132 13.34 5.32 9.01
CA ALA A 132 14.70 5.38 9.56
C ALA A 132 15.71 5.92 8.51
N ASN A 133 15.64 5.41 7.28
CA ASN A 133 16.57 5.80 6.21
C ASN A 133 16.22 7.15 5.57
N HIS A 134 14.97 7.62 5.67
CA HIS A 134 14.60 8.94 5.18
C HIS A 134 15.07 10.06 6.11
N LEU A 135 15.00 9.84 7.43
CA LEU A 135 15.50 10.79 8.43
C LEU A 135 17.01 11.05 8.26
N ASP A 136 17.78 10.02 7.93
CA ASP A 136 19.22 10.15 7.71
C ASP A 136 19.58 10.99 6.48
N GLN A 137 18.72 11.02 5.44
CA GLN A 137 18.95 11.84 4.24
C GLN A 137 18.68 13.33 4.47
N THR A 138 17.87 13.69 5.47
CA THR A 138 17.53 15.09 5.79
C THR A 138 18.48 15.75 6.80
N ARG A 139 19.46 15.01 7.33
CA ARG A 139 20.42 15.47 8.36
C ARG A 139 21.78 15.93 7.79
N HIS A 140 21.90 16.02 6.46
CA HIS A 140 23.10 16.48 5.75
C HIS A 140 22.87 17.83 5.08
#